data_AF-A0A419J1C8-F1
#
_entry.id   AF-A0A419J1C8-F1
#
_cell.length_a   1.000
_cell.length_b   1.000
_cell.length_c   1.000
_cell.angle_alpha   90.00
_cell.angle_beta   90.00
_cell.angle_gamma   90.00
#
_symmetry.space_group_name_H-M   'P 1'
#
loop_
_entity.id
_entity.type
_entity.pdbx_description
1 polymer ?
#
loop_
_entity_poly.entity_id
_entity_poly.type
_entity_poly.pdbx_seq_one_letter_code
_entity_poly.pdbx_strand_id
1 'polypeptide(L)'
;MNPEAGNISDIKLADEIRAAYHSASPKPEERIEGLLAERLKGLTQTDRLVFVKRLSNTFEVSASATAQGAGASQKEMARLVYLLLGKDVAVENLPPEELITKLSQSLNTIFDSLNQIISVINTTLLGERIELATIRQVIGSDMKGIEDHDPLQIYLDQIQEAFLVAHRAFQQAAQARIDQVLKELDPESISAAAGAGFKFGPMRKAEYYDVYTEKFNACKKWFDSGRAVEELLRDFEKICQKSYKKKTRSMS
;
A
#
# COMPACT_ATOMS: atom_id res chain seq x y z
N MET A 1 23.94 31.13 67.88
CA MET A 1 24.32 29.89 67.17
C MET A 1 23.11 28.99 67.06
N ASN A 2 22.60 28.79 65.85
CA ASN A 2 22.03 27.52 65.42
C ASN A 2 22.18 27.47 63.88
N PRO A 3 23.35 27.04 63.39
CA PRO A 3 23.57 26.81 61.97
C PRO A 3 22.90 25.47 61.58
N GLU A 4 22.44 25.34 60.34
CA GLU A 4 21.65 24.20 59.79
C GLU A 4 20.11 24.34 59.78
N ALA A 5 19.60 25.51 59.39
CA ALA A 5 18.36 25.52 58.63
C ALA A 5 18.66 24.88 57.25
N GLY A 6 18.41 23.57 57.17
CA GLY A 6 18.66 22.75 55.99
C GLY A 6 18.19 23.43 54.71
N ASN A 7 19.09 23.51 53.75
CA ASN A 7 18.87 24.06 52.42
C ASN A 7 17.82 23.17 51.69
N ILE A 8 16.54 23.45 51.88
CA ILE A 8 15.44 22.76 51.18
C ILE A 8 15.56 23.17 49.71
N SER A 9 16.11 22.29 48.89
CA SER A 9 16.20 22.51 47.45
C SER A 9 14.80 22.40 46.84
N ASP A 10 14.28 23.51 46.34
CA ASP A 10 12.97 23.63 45.66
C ASP A 10 12.76 22.54 44.59
N ILE A 11 13.84 22.14 43.90
CA ILE A 11 13.85 21.14 42.83
C ILE A 11 13.60 19.72 43.38
N LYS A 12 14.28 19.34 44.47
CA LYS A 12 14.13 18.00 45.06
C LYS A 12 12.74 17.77 45.63
N LEU A 13 12.16 18.79 46.26
CA LEU A 13 10.81 18.68 46.80
C LEU A 13 9.75 18.68 45.69
N ALA A 14 9.96 19.43 44.60
CA ALA A 14 9.09 19.36 43.43
C ALA A 14 9.09 17.95 42.79
N ASP A 15 10.25 17.29 42.71
CA ASP A 15 10.35 15.91 42.22
C ASP A 15 9.67 14.89 43.16
N GLU A 16 9.81 15.06 44.48
CA GLU A 16 9.12 14.22 45.47
C GLU A 16 7.59 14.39 45.40
N ILE A 17 7.09 15.60 45.14
CA ILE A 17 5.66 15.88 44.95
C ILE A 17 5.16 15.27 43.63
N ARG A 18 5.94 15.34 42.54
CA ARG A 18 5.59 14.65 41.28
C ARG A 18 5.53 13.14 41.48
N ALA A 19 6.50 12.55 42.17
CA ALA A 19 6.53 11.13 42.47
C ALA A 19 5.34 10.70 43.35
N ALA A 20 4.97 11.51 44.35
CA ALA A 20 3.78 11.26 45.18
C ALA A 20 2.48 11.34 44.38
N TYR A 21 2.36 12.28 43.45
CA TYR A 21 1.19 12.43 42.57
C TYR A 21 1.06 11.29 41.54
N HIS A 22 2.18 10.80 41.00
CA HIS A 22 2.21 9.72 40.01
C HIS A 22 2.16 8.32 40.64
N SER A 23 2.43 8.20 41.94
CA SER A 23 2.16 6.97 42.68
C SER A 23 0.64 6.79 42.75
N ALA A 24 0.12 5.69 42.20
CA ALA A 24 -1.32 5.38 42.08
C ALA A 24 -2.01 5.15 43.45
N SER A 25 -1.98 6.18 44.29
CA SER A 25 -2.58 6.20 45.62
C SER A 25 -3.98 6.84 45.53
N PRO A 26 -4.99 6.31 46.23
CA PRO A 26 -6.37 6.79 46.12
C PRO A 26 -6.58 8.23 46.66
N LYS A 27 -5.59 8.83 47.34
CA LYS A 27 -5.65 10.19 47.88
C LYS A 27 -4.27 10.89 47.82
N PRO A 28 -3.85 11.36 46.64
CA PRO A 28 -2.54 12.01 46.48
C PRO A 28 -2.45 13.34 47.24
N GLU A 29 -3.57 14.04 47.42
CA GLU A 29 -3.66 15.34 48.09
C GLU A 29 -3.28 15.27 49.58
N GLU A 30 -3.84 14.33 50.33
CA GLU A 30 -3.53 14.13 51.76
C GLU A 30 -2.05 13.77 51.98
N ARG A 31 -1.44 13.06 51.02
CA ARG A 31 -0.03 12.66 51.08
C ARG A 31 0.91 13.82 50.75
N ILE A 32 0.56 14.64 49.76
CA ILE A 32 1.30 15.86 49.42
C ILE A 32 1.21 16.87 50.58
N GLU A 33 0.03 17.02 51.18
CA GLU A 33 -0.17 17.88 52.36
C GLU A 33 0.66 17.39 53.56
N GLY A 34 0.69 16.07 53.81
CA GLY A 34 1.55 15.47 54.84
C GLY A 34 3.05 15.70 54.60
N LEU A 35 3.51 15.53 53.35
CA LEU A 35 4.90 15.79 52.93
C LEU A 35 5.30 17.27 53.13
N LEU A 36 4.41 18.18 52.74
CA LEU A 36 4.60 19.61 52.93
C LEU A 36 4.59 19.98 54.42
N ALA A 37 3.68 19.42 55.22
CA ALA A 37 3.60 19.67 56.66
C ALA A 37 4.85 19.20 57.41
N GLU A 38 5.42 18.06 57.02
CA GLU A 38 6.65 17.50 57.61
C GLU A 38 7.88 18.32 57.22
N ARG A 39 8.06 18.63 55.93
CA ARG A 39 9.23 19.35 55.42
C ARG A 39 9.24 20.82 55.82
N LEU A 40 8.08 21.43 56.01
CA LEU A 40 7.94 22.84 56.39
C LEU A 40 7.84 23.06 57.91
N LYS A 41 7.91 21.99 58.73
CA LYS A 41 7.72 22.03 60.19
C LYS A 41 8.64 23.01 60.92
N GLY A 42 9.84 23.28 60.39
CA GLY A 42 10.82 24.21 60.95
C GLY A 42 10.77 25.66 60.45
N LEU A 43 9.90 25.99 59.50
CA LEU A 43 9.80 27.33 58.92
C LEU A 43 8.72 28.18 59.58
N THR A 44 8.93 29.50 59.62
CA THR A 44 7.92 30.45 60.09
C THR A 44 6.73 30.50 59.12
N GLN A 45 5.55 30.90 59.59
CA GLN A 45 4.33 30.92 58.76
C GLN A 45 4.51 31.77 57.49
N THR A 46 5.24 32.87 57.57
CA THR A 46 5.57 33.76 56.45
C THR A 46 6.48 33.06 55.43
N ASP A 47 7.50 32.34 55.88
CA ASP A 47 8.42 31.62 55.00
C ASP A 47 7.76 30.42 54.31
N ARG A 48 6.83 29.74 55.00
CA ARG A 48 6.02 28.65 54.41
C ARG A 48 5.20 29.15 53.23
N LEU A 49 4.53 30.30 53.37
CA LEU A 49 3.71 30.88 52.30
C LEU A 49 4.55 31.30 51.10
N VAL A 50 5.72 31.92 51.34
CA VAL A 50 6.65 32.31 50.26
C VAL A 50 7.17 31.07 49.53
N PHE A 51 7.49 30.02 50.28
CA PHE A 51 8.00 28.77 49.72
C PHE A 51 6.95 28.03 48.88
N VAL A 52 5.71 27.89 49.37
CA VAL A 52 4.61 27.26 48.62
C VAL A 52 4.28 28.04 47.34
N LYS A 53 4.31 29.39 47.36
CA LYS A 53 4.11 30.20 46.15
C LYS A 53 5.20 29.97 45.10
N ARG A 54 6.47 29.91 45.49
CA ARG A 54 7.57 29.59 44.56
C ARG A 54 7.42 28.20 43.96
N LEU A 55 7.03 27.24 44.79
CA LEU A 55 6.80 25.87 44.36
C LEU A 55 5.64 25.80 43.34
N SER A 56 4.51 26.48 43.61
CA SER A 56 3.39 26.60 42.68
C SER A 56 3.81 27.16 41.31
N ASN A 57 4.57 28.25 41.31
CA ASN A 57 5.07 28.86 40.06
C ASN A 57 5.98 27.90 39.25
N THR A 58 6.69 27.00 39.93
CA THR A 58 7.55 26.02 39.27
C THR A 58 6.72 24.96 38.53
N PHE A 59 5.57 24.58 39.07
CA PHE A 59 4.63 23.66 38.41
C PHE A 59 3.90 24.30 37.23
N GLU A 60 3.53 25.59 37.33
CA GLU A 60 2.90 26.31 36.21
C GLU A 60 3.83 26.47 35.00
N VAL A 61 5.10 26.80 35.22
CA VAL A 61 6.10 26.96 34.15
C VAL A 61 6.38 25.62 33.45
N SER A 62 6.46 24.52 34.20
CA SER A 62 6.64 23.17 33.61
C SER A 62 5.44 22.71 32.79
N ALA A 63 4.21 23.02 33.21
CA ALA A 63 3.00 22.67 32.46
C ALA A 63 2.88 23.44 31.13
N SER A 64 3.35 24.69 31.09
CA SER A 64 3.35 25.48 29.85
C SER A 64 4.41 25.02 28.84
N ALA A 65 5.55 24.49 29.31
CA ALA A 65 6.62 24.00 28.43
C ALA A 65 6.27 22.67 27.75
N THR A 66 5.58 21.77 28.46
CA THR A 66 5.09 20.49 27.89
C THR A 66 3.94 20.68 26.90
N ALA A 67 3.06 21.66 27.13
CA ALA A 67 1.98 22.00 26.20
C ALA A 67 2.49 22.55 24.85
N GLN A 68 3.59 23.31 24.85
CA GLN A 68 4.19 23.85 23.62
C GLN A 68 4.92 22.77 22.78
N GLY A 69 5.53 21.77 23.42
CA GLY A 69 6.16 20.63 22.72
C GLY A 69 5.14 19.68 22.08
N ALA A 70 4.00 19.43 22.74
CA ALA A 70 2.94 18.58 22.20
C ALA A 70 2.25 19.18 20.97
N GLY A 71 2.04 20.50 20.94
CA GLY A 71 1.39 21.18 19.81
C GLY A 71 2.22 21.23 18.52
N ALA A 72 3.55 21.17 18.61
CA ALA A 72 4.43 21.14 17.44
C ALA A 72 4.38 19.77 16.72
N SER A 73 4.49 18.67 17.48
CA SER A 73 4.40 17.30 16.96
C SER A 73 3.02 17.01 16.32
N GLN A 74 1.94 17.55 16.90
CA GLN A 74 0.59 17.39 16.37
C GLN A 74 0.40 18.11 15.02
N LYS A 75 1.04 19.28 14.82
CA LYS A 75 1.02 20.00 13.53
C LYS A 75 1.82 19.30 12.44
N GLU A 76 2.97 18.72 12.77
CA GLU A 76 3.78 17.94 11.83
C GLU A 76 3.04 16.68 11.37
N MET A 77 2.36 16.01 12.29
CA MET A 77 1.51 14.86 12.00
C MET A 77 0.31 15.23 11.10
N ALA A 78 -0.36 16.34 11.40
CA ALA A 78 -1.46 16.86 10.58
C ALA A 78 -1.00 17.15 9.15
N ARG A 79 0.18 17.73 8.99
CA ARG A 79 0.78 18.01 7.68
C ARG A 79 1.10 16.74 6.91
N LEU A 80 1.58 15.70 7.58
CA LEU A 80 1.88 14.40 6.96
C LEU A 80 0.60 13.69 6.48
N VAL A 81 -0.46 13.74 7.29
CA VAL A 81 -1.80 13.23 6.94
C VAL A 81 -2.40 14.01 5.77
N TYR A 82 -2.26 15.34 5.74
CA TYR A 82 -2.71 16.18 4.61
C TYR A 82 -1.95 15.83 3.32
N LEU A 83 -0.62 15.68 3.39
CA LEU A 83 0.22 15.29 2.25
C LEU A 83 -0.16 13.92 1.68
N LEU A 84 -0.55 12.97 2.54
CA LEU A 84 -0.91 11.60 2.13
C LEU A 84 -2.36 11.45 1.64
N LEU A 85 -3.33 12.12 2.28
CA LEU A 85 -4.74 11.97 1.93
C LEU A 85 -5.30 13.07 1.03
N GLY A 86 -4.55 14.17 0.81
CA GLY A 86 -4.93 15.28 -0.05
C GLY A 86 -6.20 16.02 0.41
N LYS A 87 -6.62 15.84 1.67
CA LYS A 87 -7.80 16.46 2.26
C LYS A 87 -7.42 17.14 3.57
N ASP A 88 -7.99 18.32 3.82
CA ASP A 88 -7.99 18.96 5.14
C ASP A 88 -8.78 18.07 6.10
N VAL A 89 -8.08 17.15 6.75
CA VAL A 89 -8.62 16.44 7.89
C VAL A 89 -8.65 17.45 9.02
N ALA A 90 -9.83 17.73 9.59
CA ALA A 90 -9.92 18.52 10.81
C ALA A 90 -9.24 17.71 11.94
N VAL A 91 -7.93 17.90 12.11
CA VAL A 91 -7.07 17.20 13.09
C VAL A 91 -7.38 17.62 14.52
N GLU A 92 -8.36 18.51 14.71
CA GLU A 92 -8.73 19.08 16.01
C GLU A 92 -9.35 18.06 16.98
N ASN A 93 -9.73 16.85 16.56
CA ASN A 93 -10.44 15.89 17.43
C ASN A 93 -9.90 14.45 17.45
N LEU A 94 -8.75 14.16 16.84
CA LEU A 94 -8.21 12.79 16.83
C LEU A 94 -6.92 12.69 17.66
N PRO A 95 -6.85 11.78 18.66
CA PRO A 95 -5.63 11.53 19.39
C PRO A 95 -4.51 11.11 18.40
N PRO A 96 -3.27 11.60 18.56
CA PRO A 96 -2.15 11.29 17.66
C PRO A 96 -1.93 9.79 17.42
N GLU A 97 -2.15 8.96 18.43
CA GLU A 97 -2.01 7.50 18.31
C GLU A 97 -3.06 6.86 17.39
N GLU A 98 -4.29 7.39 17.39
CA GLU A 98 -5.37 6.88 16.54
C GLU A 98 -5.11 7.21 15.05
N LEU A 99 -4.49 8.37 14.78
CA LEU A 99 -4.09 8.75 13.42
C LEU A 99 -2.97 7.86 12.88
N ILE A 100 -1.93 7.60 13.68
CA ILE A 100 -0.84 6.70 13.30
C ILE A 100 -1.38 5.28 13.05
N THR A 101 -2.32 4.83 13.89
CA THR A 101 -2.96 3.52 13.73
C THR A 101 -3.74 3.44 12.42
N LYS A 102 -4.56 4.46 12.10
CA LYS A 102 -5.31 4.50 10.84
C LYS A 102 -4.41 4.62 9.61
N LEU A 103 -3.33 5.39 9.70
CA LEU A 103 -2.35 5.51 8.63
C LEU A 103 -1.63 4.18 8.38
N SER A 104 -1.17 3.52 9.45
CA SER A 104 -0.56 2.20 9.39
C SER A 104 -1.50 1.17 8.77
N GLN A 105 -2.77 1.15 9.20
CA GLN A 105 -3.80 0.28 8.61
C GLN A 105 -4.00 0.55 7.12
N SER A 106 -4.07 1.81 6.71
CA SER A 106 -4.25 2.19 5.30
C SER A 106 -3.06 1.76 4.44
N LEU A 107 -1.83 1.98 4.92
CA LEU A 107 -0.61 1.53 4.24
C LEU A 107 -0.53 0.00 4.15
N ASN A 108 -0.93 -0.72 5.22
CA ASN A 108 -1.01 -2.17 5.20
C ASN A 108 -1.98 -2.67 4.12
N THR A 109 -3.17 -2.07 4.03
CA THR A 109 -4.14 -2.41 2.98
C THR A 109 -3.57 -2.17 1.58
N ILE A 110 -2.86 -1.06 1.36
CA ILE A 110 -2.23 -0.78 0.06
C ILE A 110 -1.17 -1.83 -0.27
N PHE A 111 -0.27 -2.14 0.66
CA PHE A 111 0.79 -3.13 0.44
C PHE A 111 0.22 -4.53 0.21
N ASP A 112 -0.78 -4.94 0.99
CA ASP A 112 -1.44 -6.24 0.82
C ASP A 112 -2.16 -6.33 -0.53
N SER A 113 -2.83 -5.25 -0.95
CA SER A 113 -3.49 -5.17 -2.26
C SER A 113 -2.50 -5.25 -3.42
N LEU A 114 -1.37 -4.53 -3.34
CA LEU A 114 -0.31 -4.59 -4.35
C LEU A 114 0.30 -5.99 -4.44
N ASN A 115 0.65 -6.59 -3.29
CA ASN A 115 1.16 -7.96 -3.25
C ASN A 115 0.16 -8.95 -3.87
N GLN A 116 -1.14 -8.78 -3.61
CA GLN A 116 -2.19 -9.62 -4.19
C GLN A 116 -2.27 -9.46 -5.71
N ILE A 117 -2.23 -8.22 -6.23
CA ILE A 117 -2.24 -7.95 -7.68
C ILE A 117 -1.06 -8.63 -8.36
N ILE A 118 0.14 -8.51 -7.78
CA ILE A 118 1.35 -9.11 -8.31
C ILE A 118 1.28 -10.64 -8.27
N SER A 119 0.77 -11.20 -7.17
CA SER A 119 0.55 -12.64 -7.05
C SER A 119 -0.40 -13.16 -8.12
N VAL A 120 -1.51 -12.46 -8.37
CA VAL A 120 -2.47 -12.81 -9.43
C VAL A 120 -1.80 -12.72 -10.80
N ILE A 121 -1.06 -11.65 -11.09
CA ILE A 121 -0.31 -11.49 -12.34
C ILE A 121 0.65 -12.67 -12.56
N ASN A 122 1.49 -12.99 -11.57
CA ASN A 122 2.47 -14.06 -11.69
C ASN A 122 1.80 -15.43 -11.88
N THR A 123 0.72 -15.68 -11.14
CA THR A 123 0.00 -16.96 -11.20
C THR A 123 -0.77 -17.13 -12.50
N THR A 124 -1.45 -16.08 -12.97
CA THR A 124 -2.39 -16.17 -14.11
C THR A 124 -1.75 -15.85 -15.46
N LEU A 125 -0.80 -14.92 -15.51
CA LEU A 125 -0.17 -14.49 -16.76
C LEU A 125 1.17 -15.18 -17.02
N LEU A 126 1.91 -15.52 -15.95
CA LEU A 126 3.28 -16.04 -16.06
C LEU A 126 3.37 -17.54 -15.77
N GLY A 127 2.38 -18.10 -15.06
CA GLY A 127 2.40 -19.49 -14.59
C GLY A 127 3.52 -19.77 -13.58
N GLU A 128 4.14 -18.72 -13.02
CA GLU A 128 5.22 -18.81 -12.04
C GLU A 128 4.68 -18.46 -10.64
N ARG A 129 4.92 -19.35 -9.66
CA ARG A 129 4.84 -18.98 -8.25
C ARG A 129 6.17 -18.34 -7.87
N ILE A 130 6.34 -17.07 -8.20
CA ILE A 130 7.46 -16.31 -7.66
C ILE A 130 7.11 -15.99 -6.21
N GLU A 131 7.82 -16.58 -5.26
CA GLU A 131 7.83 -16.14 -3.86
C GLU A 131 8.55 -14.79 -3.80
N LEU A 132 7.85 -13.73 -4.18
CA LEU A 132 8.34 -12.38 -3.98
C LEU A 132 8.30 -12.09 -2.48
N ALA A 133 9.39 -11.51 -1.97
CA ALA A 133 9.36 -10.88 -0.65
C ALA A 133 8.18 -9.90 -0.59
N THR A 134 7.55 -9.74 0.56
CA THR A 134 6.49 -8.74 0.70
C THR A 134 7.11 -7.34 0.68
N ILE A 135 6.38 -6.33 0.19
CA ILE A 135 6.80 -4.91 0.27
C ILE A 135 7.34 -4.56 1.67
N ARG A 136 6.70 -5.07 2.73
CA ARG A 136 7.12 -4.84 4.12
C ARG A 136 8.47 -5.48 4.47
N GLN A 137 8.74 -6.67 3.94
CA GLN A 137 10.04 -7.34 4.11
C GLN A 137 11.15 -6.60 3.39
N VAL A 138 10.88 -6.07 2.18
CA VAL A 138 11.86 -5.28 1.41
C VAL A 138 12.15 -3.94 2.09
N ILE A 139 11.12 -3.18 2.47
CA ILE A 139 11.30 -1.94 3.26
C ILE A 139 12.07 -2.23 4.56
N GLY A 140 11.76 -3.33 5.25
CA GLY A 140 12.42 -3.72 6.49
C GLY A 140 13.89 -4.14 6.32
N SER A 141 14.29 -4.63 5.15
CA SER A 141 15.69 -4.89 4.79
C SER A 141 16.42 -3.62 4.33
N ASP A 142 15.76 -2.73 3.60
CA ASP A 142 16.34 -1.48 3.09
C ASP A 142 16.63 -0.50 4.23
N MET A 143 15.79 -0.46 5.28
CA MET A 143 16.10 0.30 6.50
C MET A 143 17.32 -0.21 7.26
N LYS A 144 17.82 -1.42 6.96
CA LYS A 144 19.03 -2.01 7.55
C LYS A 144 20.25 -1.92 6.62
N GLY A 145 20.07 -1.54 5.36
CA GLY A 145 21.10 -1.41 4.33
C GLY A 145 21.22 0.04 3.82
N ILE A 146 22.31 0.36 3.13
CA ILE A 146 22.60 1.71 2.60
C ILE A 146 22.23 1.78 1.10
N GLU A 147 21.28 0.97 0.63
CA GLU A 147 20.85 0.99 -0.77
C GLU A 147 19.48 1.66 -0.92
N ASP A 148 19.48 2.73 -1.71
CA ASP A 148 18.41 3.68 -1.94
C ASP A 148 17.53 3.22 -3.12
N HIS A 149 16.91 2.05 -2.95
CA HIS A 149 15.88 1.60 -3.88
C HIS A 149 14.51 1.87 -3.29
N ASP A 150 13.60 2.44 -4.07
CA ASP A 150 12.22 2.68 -3.64
C ASP A 150 11.42 1.39 -3.91
N PRO A 151 11.21 0.52 -2.89
CA PRO A 151 10.67 -0.81 -3.11
C PRO A 151 9.27 -0.76 -3.71
N LEU A 152 8.49 0.28 -3.41
CA LEU A 152 7.16 0.46 -3.99
C LEU A 152 7.23 0.68 -5.50
N GLN A 153 8.20 1.46 -5.97
CA GLN A 153 8.38 1.76 -7.39
C GLN A 153 8.68 0.48 -8.17
N ILE A 154 9.51 -0.42 -7.64
CA ILE A 154 9.83 -1.71 -8.27
C ILE A 154 8.55 -2.52 -8.52
N TYR A 155 7.66 -2.60 -7.53
CA TYR A 155 6.40 -3.32 -7.67
C TYR A 155 5.42 -2.63 -8.64
N LEU A 156 5.37 -1.30 -8.63
CA LEU A 156 4.54 -0.54 -9.58
C LEU A 156 5.03 -0.71 -11.01
N ASP A 157 6.35 -0.68 -11.23
CA ASP A 157 6.97 -0.92 -12.54
C ASP A 157 6.67 -2.34 -13.03
N GLN A 158 6.74 -3.34 -12.14
CA GLN A 158 6.37 -4.73 -12.46
C GLN A 158 4.89 -4.85 -12.87
N ILE A 159 3.98 -4.19 -12.14
CA ILE A 159 2.55 -4.18 -12.47
C ILE A 159 2.32 -3.51 -13.83
N GLN A 160 2.92 -2.34 -14.05
CA GLN A 160 2.79 -1.61 -15.31
C GLN A 160 3.30 -2.45 -16.48
N GLU A 161 4.46 -3.08 -16.32
CA GLU A 161 5.04 -3.94 -17.34
C GLU A 161 4.14 -5.14 -17.64
N ALA A 162 3.68 -5.85 -16.60
CA ALA A 162 2.80 -7.01 -16.77
C ALA A 162 1.54 -6.64 -17.57
N PHE A 163 0.97 -5.47 -17.29
CA PHE A 163 -0.20 -4.97 -18.01
C PHE A 163 0.11 -4.68 -19.49
N LEU A 164 1.25 -4.06 -19.78
CA LEU A 164 1.69 -3.78 -21.16
C LEU A 164 1.97 -5.07 -21.94
N VAL A 165 2.60 -6.06 -21.31
CA VAL A 165 2.86 -7.37 -21.91
C VAL A 165 1.54 -8.09 -22.20
N ALA A 166 0.63 -8.13 -21.22
CA ALA A 166 -0.69 -8.73 -21.39
C ALA A 166 -1.48 -8.06 -22.52
N HIS A 167 -1.54 -6.73 -22.54
CA HIS A 167 -2.25 -6.00 -23.60
C HIS A 167 -1.71 -6.32 -24.99
N ARG A 168 -0.38 -6.32 -25.18
CA ARG A 168 0.25 -6.67 -26.46
C ARG A 168 0.03 -8.14 -26.83
N ALA A 169 0.16 -9.05 -25.87
CA ALA A 169 -0.06 -10.48 -26.09
C ALA A 169 -1.50 -10.75 -26.53
N PHE A 170 -2.47 -10.07 -25.92
CA PHE A 170 -3.88 -10.18 -26.29
C PHE A 170 -4.12 -9.67 -27.70
N GLN A 171 -3.58 -8.50 -28.05
CA GLN A 171 -3.66 -7.96 -29.41
C GLN A 171 -3.09 -8.94 -30.46
N GLN A 172 -1.93 -9.53 -30.19
CA GLN A 172 -1.31 -10.51 -31.08
C GLN A 172 -2.13 -11.78 -31.22
N ALA A 173 -2.63 -12.32 -30.11
CA ALA A 173 -3.48 -13.51 -30.12
C ALA A 173 -4.79 -13.25 -30.88
N ALA A 174 -5.45 -12.12 -30.63
CA ALA A 174 -6.69 -11.73 -31.30
C ALA A 174 -6.47 -11.54 -32.80
N GLN A 175 -5.39 -10.85 -33.20
CA GLN A 175 -5.05 -10.65 -34.60
C GLN A 175 -4.81 -11.98 -35.31
N ALA A 176 -4.06 -12.91 -34.70
CA ALA A 176 -3.81 -14.22 -35.27
C ALA A 176 -5.10 -15.03 -35.51
N ARG A 177 -6.08 -14.93 -34.60
CA ARG A 177 -7.38 -15.60 -34.75
C ARG A 177 -8.24 -14.96 -35.83
N ILE A 178 -8.25 -13.63 -35.90
CA ILE A 178 -8.94 -12.90 -36.97
C ILE A 178 -8.31 -13.27 -38.33
N ASP A 179 -6.98 -13.27 -38.43
CA ASP A 179 -6.27 -13.67 -39.65
C ASP A 179 -6.61 -15.10 -40.08
N GLN A 180 -6.79 -16.01 -39.13
CA GLN A 180 -7.21 -17.38 -39.41
C GLN A 180 -8.61 -17.43 -40.03
N VAL A 181 -9.56 -16.67 -39.48
CA VAL A 181 -10.93 -16.59 -40.03
C VAL A 181 -10.93 -15.94 -41.41
N LEU A 182 -10.17 -14.86 -41.59
CA LEU A 182 -10.07 -14.17 -42.88
C LEU A 182 -9.44 -15.06 -43.96
N LYS A 183 -8.44 -15.88 -43.61
CA LYS A 183 -7.85 -16.87 -44.53
C LYS A 183 -8.81 -17.99 -44.88
N GLU A 184 -9.59 -18.48 -43.91
CA GLU A 184 -10.56 -19.55 -44.14
C GLU A 184 -11.71 -19.10 -45.06
N LEU A 185 -12.03 -17.80 -45.03
CA LEU A 185 -13.07 -17.16 -45.83
C LEU A 185 -12.52 -16.36 -47.02
N ASP A 186 -11.24 -16.52 -47.34
CA ASP A 186 -10.58 -15.80 -48.42
C ASP A 186 -11.17 -16.22 -49.79
N PRO A 187 -11.69 -15.28 -50.61
CA PRO A 187 -12.26 -15.58 -51.90
C PRO A 187 -11.29 -16.32 -52.85
N GLU A 188 -9.99 -16.01 -52.81
CA GLU A 188 -9.01 -16.70 -53.65
C GLU A 188 -8.83 -18.15 -53.21
N SER A 189 -8.72 -18.39 -51.91
CA SER A 189 -8.67 -19.73 -51.31
C SER A 189 -9.93 -20.55 -51.60
N ILE A 190 -11.12 -19.95 -51.52
CA ILE A 190 -12.40 -20.58 -51.89
C ILE A 190 -12.41 -20.93 -53.38
N SER A 191 -11.93 -20.02 -54.23
CA SER A 191 -11.88 -20.24 -55.67
C SER A 191 -10.93 -21.37 -56.08
N ALA A 192 -9.81 -21.52 -55.35
CA ALA A 192 -8.84 -22.58 -55.54
C ALA A 192 -9.37 -23.95 -55.05
N ALA A 193 -10.07 -23.96 -53.90
CA ALA A 193 -10.65 -25.18 -53.32
C ALA A 193 -11.78 -25.78 -54.17
N ALA A 194 -12.55 -24.94 -54.87
CA ALA A 194 -13.58 -25.37 -55.80
C ALA A 194 -13.02 -26.03 -57.09
N GLY A 195 -11.69 -26.06 -57.28
CA GLY A 195 -11.01 -26.80 -58.34
C GLY A 195 -11.09 -26.19 -59.75
N ALA A 196 -10.09 -26.50 -60.58
CA ALA A 196 -10.07 -26.17 -62.01
C ALA A 196 -10.97 -27.13 -62.83
N GLY A 197 -12.24 -27.27 -62.42
CA GLY A 197 -13.19 -28.20 -63.02
C GLY A 197 -13.97 -27.60 -64.19
N PHE A 198 -14.39 -28.47 -65.12
CA PHE A 198 -15.10 -28.25 -66.40
C PHE A 198 -16.44 -27.47 -66.33
N LYS A 199 -16.80 -26.90 -65.18
CA LYS A 199 -18.06 -26.19 -64.93
C LYS A 199 -17.92 -24.70 -65.22
N PHE A 200 -18.81 -24.17 -66.05
CA PHE A 200 -18.84 -22.77 -66.47
C PHE A 200 -20.16 -22.10 -66.07
N GLY A 201 -20.13 -20.77 -65.86
CA GLY A 201 -21.34 -19.98 -65.62
C GLY A 201 -22.01 -20.25 -64.26
N PRO A 202 -23.36 -20.36 -64.21
CA PRO A 202 -24.11 -20.49 -62.94
C PRO A 202 -23.69 -21.66 -62.05
N MET A 203 -23.28 -22.80 -62.62
CA MET A 203 -22.86 -23.97 -61.82
C MET A 203 -21.58 -23.70 -61.01
N ARG A 204 -20.64 -22.92 -61.56
CA ARG A 204 -19.40 -22.55 -60.86
C ARG A 204 -19.67 -21.56 -59.71
N LYS A 205 -20.66 -20.68 -59.87
CA LYS A 205 -21.11 -19.79 -58.78
C LYS A 205 -21.76 -20.56 -57.64
N ALA A 206 -22.55 -21.59 -57.95
CA ALA A 206 -23.14 -22.47 -56.95
C ALA A 206 -22.06 -23.20 -56.14
N GLU A 207 -21.02 -23.72 -56.79
CA GLU A 207 -19.90 -24.37 -56.09
C GLU A 207 -19.12 -23.42 -55.18
N TYR A 208 -18.84 -22.19 -55.62
CA TYR A 208 -18.21 -21.19 -54.75
C TYR A 208 -19.07 -20.86 -53.53
N TYR A 209 -20.38 -20.79 -53.73
CA TYR A 209 -21.33 -20.53 -52.64
C TYR A 209 -21.40 -21.72 -51.66
N ASP A 210 -21.39 -22.95 -52.17
CA ASP A 210 -21.40 -24.16 -51.35
C ASP A 210 -20.13 -24.26 -50.49
N VAL A 211 -18.95 -24.04 -51.10
CA VAL A 211 -17.66 -24.02 -50.39
C VAL A 211 -17.63 -22.90 -49.35
N TYR A 212 -18.07 -21.69 -49.70
CA TYR A 212 -18.19 -20.59 -48.74
C TYR A 212 -19.09 -20.95 -47.56
N THR A 213 -20.27 -21.52 -47.85
CA THR A 213 -21.27 -21.86 -46.83
C THR A 213 -20.73 -22.92 -45.87
N GLU A 214 -19.99 -23.91 -46.39
CA GLU A 214 -19.31 -24.92 -45.57
C GLU A 214 -18.29 -24.28 -44.62
N LYS A 215 -17.39 -23.44 -45.17
CA LYS A 215 -16.34 -22.75 -44.42
C LYS A 215 -16.90 -21.81 -43.37
N PHE A 216 -17.90 -21.01 -43.73
CA PHE A 216 -18.60 -20.11 -42.82
C PHE A 216 -19.26 -20.87 -41.67
N ASN A 217 -19.96 -21.98 -41.97
CA ASN A 217 -20.60 -22.78 -40.93
C ASN A 217 -19.57 -23.46 -40.01
N ALA A 218 -18.39 -23.83 -40.52
CA ALA A 218 -17.30 -24.33 -39.70
C ALA A 218 -16.78 -23.24 -38.72
N CYS A 219 -16.51 -22.02 -39.22
CA CYS A 219 -16.13 -20.89 -38.38
C CYS A 219 -17.21 -20.56 -37.33
N LYS A 220 -18.48 -20.57 -37.73
CA LYS A 220 -19.61 -20.30 -36.83
C LYS A 220 -19.74 -21.37 -35.74
N LYS A 221 -19.67 -22.65 -36.09
CA LYS A 221 -19.69 -23.75 -35.10
C LYS A 221 -18.51 -23.65 -34.13
N TRP A 222 -17.32 -23.32 -34.64
CA TRP A 222 -16.14 -23.10 -33.81
C TRP A 222 -16.35 -21.96 -32.81
N PHE A 223 -16.90 -20.83 -33.26
CA PHE A 223 -17.25 -19.69 -32.41
C PHE A 223 -18.33 -20.03 -31.37
N ASP A 224 -19.47 -20.57 -31.82
CA ASP A 224 -20.63 -20.91 -30.97
C ASP A 224 -20.28 -21.97 -29.91
N SER A 225 -19.29 -22.83 -30.20
CA SER A 225 -18.82 -23.86 -29.26
C SER A 225 -17.94 -23.33 -28.12
N GLY A 226 -17.58 -22.04 -28.12
CA GLY A 226 -16.67 -21.44 -27.13
C GLY A 226 -15.19 -21.73 -27.38
N ARG A 227 -14.85 -22.69 -28.25
CA ARG A 227 -13.47 -23.04 -28.62
C ARG A 227 -12.67 -21.84 -29.11
N ALA A 228 -13.32 -20.89 -29.80
CA ALA A 228 -12.67 -19.67 -30.26
C ALA A 228 -12.06 -18.86 -29.11
N VAL A 229 -12.77 -18.74 -27.99
CA VAL A 229 -12.29 -18.02 -26.81
C VAL A 229 -11.22 -18.82 -26.08
N GLU A 230 -11.39 -20.14 -25.95
CA GLU A 230 -10.38 -21.01 -25.33
C GLU A 230 -9.04 -20.97 -26.09
N GLU A 231 -9.10 -21.07 -27.41
CA GLU A 231 -7.95 -20.99 -28.29
C GLU A 231 -7.28 -19.61 -28.28
N LEU A 232 -8.06 -18.53 -28.15
CA LEU A 232 -7.54 -17.18 -27.97
C LEU A 232 -6.79 -17.04 -26.64
N LEU A 233 -7.40 -17.48 -25.53
CA LEU A 233 -6.81 -17.40 -24.19
C LEU A 233 -5.52 -18.24 -24.09
N ARG A 234 -5.50 -19.41 -24.72
CA ARG A 234 -4.32 -20.27 -24.76
C ARG A 234 -3.17 -19.64 -25.53
N ASP A 235 -3.44 -19.02 -26.67
CA ASP A 235 -2.40 -18.30 -27.43
C ASP A 235 -1.91 -17.06 -26.67
N PHE A 236 -2.83 -16.32 -26.07
CA PHE A 236 -2.53 -15.19 -25.19
C PHE A 236 -1.56 -15.59 -24.08
N GLU A 237 -1.88 -16.64 -23.31
CA GLU A 237 -1.04 -17.13 -22.22
C GLU A 237 0.36 -17.54 -22.73
N LYS A 238 0.41 -18.25 -23.86
CA LYS A 238 1.66 -18.68 -24.48
C LYS A 238 2.54 -17.50 -24.90
N ILE A 239 1.94 -16.42 -25.41
CA ILE A 239 2.67 -15.20 -25.80
C ILE A 239 3.17 -14.43 -24.57
N CYS A 240 2.37 -14.33 -23.51
CA CYS A 240 2.77 -13.75 -22.22
C CYS A 240 4.00 -14.46 -21.65
N GLN A 241 3.94 -15.79 -21.53
CA GLN A 241 5.04 -16.61 -21.01
C GLN A 241 6.31 -16.48 -21.87
N LYS A 242 6.18 -16.45 -23.20
CA LYS A 242 7.32 -16.31 -24.12
C LYS A 242 7.99 -14.94 -23.96
N SER A 243 7.20 -13.88 -23.81
CA SER A 243 7.70 -12.51 -23.66
C SER A 243 8.48 -12.34 -22.36
N TYR A 244 7.98 -12.92 -21.26
CA TYR A 244 8.68 -12.91 -19.97
C TYR A 244 9.98 -13.73 -19.98
N LYS A 245 9.96 -14.97 -20.51
CA LYS A 245 11.17 -15.81 -20.60
C LYS A 245 12.29 -15.19 -21.42
N LYS A 246 11.95 -14.41 -22.45
CA LYS A 246 12.93 -13.69 -23.26
C LYS A 246 13.59 -12.56 -22.46
N LYS A 247 12.87 -11.96 -21.52
CA LYS A 247 13.36 -10.86 -20.68
C LYS A 247 14.24 -11.33 -19.53
N THR A 248 13.86 -12.39 -18.82
CA THR A 248 14.71 -12.97 -17.75
C THR A 248 16.07 -13.42 -18.28
N ARG A 249 16.13 -13.94 -19.52
CA ARG A 249 17.39 -14.26 -20.21
C ARG A 249 18.22 -13.05 -20.67
N SER A 250 17.64 -11.86 -20.70
CA SER A 250 18.32 -10.61 -21.08
C SER A 250 18.89 -9.87 -19.87
N MET A 251 18.49 -10.25 -18.66
CA MET A 251 18.92 -9.63 -17.41
C MET A 251 19.85 -10.53 -16.57
N SER A 252 20.12 -11.76 -17.02
CA SER A 252 21.19 -12.64 -16.54
C SER A 252 22.34 -12.64 -17.54
#